data_AF-A0A958TBW2-F1
#
_entry.id   AF-A0A958TBW2-F1
#
_cell.length_a   1.000
_cell.length_b   1.000
_cell.length_c   1.000
_cell.angle_alpha   90.00
_cell.angle_beta   90.00
_cell.angle_gamma   90.00
#
_symmetry.space_group_name_H-M   'P 1'
#
loop_
_entity.id
_entity.type
_entity.pdbx_description
1 polymer ?
#
loop_
_entity_poly.entity_id
_entity_poly.type
_entity_poly.pdbx_seq_one_letter_code
_entity_poly.pdbx_strand_id
1 'polypeptide(L)'
;MEFDSRENKYLRAKAQVAEMKKFYTSLMLYVVFMCFLGALNYYTNQWRYMWFLWAAFGWGIGLIFQALKAFNWAPFMNKSWEERKIKEYMEREEQQDEQQRWN
;
A
#
# COMPACT_ATOMS: atom_id res chain seq x y z
N MET A 1 28.40 -12.37 -9.41
CA MET A 1 27.06 -12.63 -8.82
C MET A 1 26.74 -11.78 -7.57
N GLU A 2 27.70 -11.04 -6.98
CA GLU A 2 27.41 -10.24 -5.78
C GLU A 2 26.65 -8.91 -6.06
N PHE A 3 26.84 -8.32 -7.24
CA PHE A 3 26.17 -7.06 -7.65
C PHE A 3 24.64 -7.19 -7.67
N ASP A 4 24.13 -8.29 -8.23
CA ASP A 4 22.69 -8.56 -8.35
C ASP A 4 22.00 -8.58 -6.97
N SER A 5 22.68 -9.14 -5.97
CA SER A 5 22.16 -9.23 -4.59
C SER A 5 22.06 -7.88 -3.87
N ARG A 6 22.98 -6.94 -4.16
CA ARG A 6 22.98 -5.60 -3.56
C ARG A 6 21.94 -4.71 -4.22
N GLU A 7 21.80 -4.80 -5.53
CA GLU A 7 20.81 -4.05 -6.31
C GLU A 7 19.38 -4.49 -5.95
N ASN A 8 19.14 -5.80 -5.84
CA ASN A 8 17.85 -6.35 -5.37
C ASN A 8 17.48 -5.88 -3.95
N LYS A 9 18.44 -5.87 -3.02
CA LYS A 9 18.21 -5.34 -1.66
C LYS A 9 17.85 -3.85 -1.68
N TYR A 10 18.51 -3.07 -2.54
CA TYR A 10 18.27 -1.64 -2.68
C TYR A 10 16.90 -1.35 -3.31
N LEU A 11 16.53 -2.10 -4.35
CA LEU A 11 15.21 -2.00 -4.99
C LEU A 11 14.08 -2.35 -4.03
N ARG A 12 14.24 -3.39 -3.20
CA ARG A 12 13.29 -3.74 -2.14
C ARG A 12 13.11 -2.62 -1.12
N ALA A 13 14.22 -2.06 -0.63
CA ALA A 13 14.18 -0.94 0.32
C ALA A 13 13.49 0.28 -0.30
N LYS A 14 13.81 0.61 -1.56
CA LYS A 14 13.18 1.72 -2.29
C LYS A 14 11.68 1.52 -2.50
N ALA A 15 11.26 0.30 -2.81
CA ALA A 15 9.84 -0.05 -2.97
C ALA A 15 9.05 0.09 -1.66
N GLN A 16 9.64 -0.29 -0.52
CA GLN A 16 9.02 -0.10 0.79
C GLN A 16 8.86 1.38 1.13
N VAL A 17 9.89 2.19 0.89
CA VAL A 17 9.84 3.64 1.12
C VAL A 17 8.81 4.32 0.21
N ALA A 18 8.67 3.87 -1.04
CA ALA A 18 7.69 4.40 -1.97
C ALA A 18 6.24 4.14 -1.51
N GLU A 19 5.95 2.94 -1.00
CA GLU A 19 4.61 2.63 -0.45
C GLU A 19 4.31 3.42 0.82
N MET A 20 5.29 3.55 1.72
CA MET A 20 5.15 4.41 2.90
C MET A 20 4.86 5.86 2.49
N LYS A 21 5.62 6.42 1.55
CA LYS A 21 5.37 7.79 1.04
C LYS A 21 3.94 7.95 0.51
N LYS A 22 3.46 6.99 -0.28
CA LYS A 22 2.11 7.04 -0.84
C LYS A 22 1.04 7.06 0.25
N PHE A 23 1.23 6.27 1.30
CA PHE A 23 0.35 6.27 2.48
C PHE A 23 0.39 7.60 3.23
N TYR A 24 1.59 8.13 3.53
CA TYR A 24 1.71 9.41 4.24
C TYR A 24 1.05 10.57 3.47
N THR A 25 1.16 10.60 2.15
CA THR A 25 0.48 11.61 1.33
C THR A 25 -1.04 11.51 1.46
N SER A 26 -1.60 10.30 1.39
CA SER A 26 -3.04 10.08 1.56
C SER A 26 -3.52 10.40 2.98
N LEU A 27 -2.73 10.08 4.00
CA LEU A 27 -3.01 10.41 5.41
C LEU A 27 -2.97 11.92 5.65
N MET A 28 -1.98 12.63 5.10
CA MET A 28 -1.88 14.08 5.23
C MET A 28 -3.11 14.76 4.63
N LEU A 29 -3.50 14.37 3.41
CA LEU A 29 -4.70 14.90 2.77
C LEU A 29 -5.95 14.62 3.62
N TYR A 30 -6.09 13.42 4.17
CA TYR A 30 -7.19 13.09 5.06
C TYR A 30 -7.25 13.99 6.30
N VAL A 31 -6.11 14.20 6.98
CA VAL A 31 -6.07 15.06 8.17
C VAL A 31 -6.48 16.49 7.80
N VAL A 32 -5.98 17.02 6.68
CA VAL A 32 -6.35 18.36 6.19
C VAL A 32 -7.86 18.43 5.89
N PHE A 33 -8.41 17.43 5.18
CA PHE A 33 -9.84 17.37 4.90
C PHE A 33 -10.69 17.24 6.17
N MET A 34 -10.28 16.43 7.14
CA MET A 34 -10.99 16.28 8.42
C MET A 34 -10.97 17.57 9.22
N CYS A 35 -9.84 18.27 9.29
CA CYS A 35 -9.76 19.59 9.92
C CYS A 35 -10.68 20.60 9.21
N PHE A 36 -10.69 20.60 7.88
CA PHE A 36 -11.57 21.47 7.09
C PHE A 36 -13.05 21.17 7.31
N LEU A 37 -13.46 19.89 7.26
CA LEU A 37 -14.83 19.46 7.53
C LEU A 37 -15.24 19.76 8.98
N GLY A 38 -14.34 19.59 9.95
CA GLY A 38 -14.59 19.93 11.36
C GLY A 38 -14.83 21.43 11.54
N ALA A 39 -14.02 22.28 10.90
CA ALA A 39 -14.20 23.72 10.91
C ALA A 39 -15.52 24.14 10.23
N LEU A 40 -15.88 23.51 9.11
CA LEU A 40 -17.16 23.71 8.44
C LEU A 40 -18.33 23.30 9.33
N ASN A 41 -18.26 22.13 9.97
CA ASN A 41 -19.31 21.64 10.86
C ASN A 41 -19.56 22.61 12.03
N TYR A 42 -18.49 23.16 12.60
CA TYR A 42 -18.59 24.21 13.62
C TYR A 42 -19.28 25.47 13.10
N TYR A 43 -18.90 25.95 11.92
CA TYR A 43 -19.45 27.18 11.34
C TYR A 43 -20.91 27.03 10.88
N THR A 44 -21.29 25.89 10.29
CA THR A 44 -22.64 25.72 9.71
C THR A 44 -23.70 25.36 10.73
N ASN A 45 -23.38 24.58 11.77
CA ASN A 45 -24.42 23.95 12.60
C ASN A 45 -24.14 23.97 14.11
N GLN A 46 -23.07 24.64 14.57
CA GLN A 46 -22.70 24.69 15.99
C GLN A 46 -22.79 23.31 16.68
N TRP A 47 -22.32 22.25 16.03
CA TRP A 47 -22.30 20.88 16.56
C TRP A 47 -23.65 20.16 16.72
N ARG A 48 -24.77 20.75 16.26
CA ARG A 48 -26.09 20.14 16.40
C ARG A 48 -26.29 18.88 15.55
N TYR A 49 -25.51 18.72 14.48
CA TYR A 49 -25.51 17.53 13.63
C TYR A 49 -24.08 17.21 13.17
N MET A 50 -23.48 16.18 13.76
CA MET A 50 -22.09 15.76 13.52
C MET A 50 -21.97 14.92 12.24
N TRP A 51 -22.45 15.46 11.11
CA TRP A 51 -22.42 14.77 9.82
C TRP A 51 -20.99 14.44 9.36
N PHE A 52 -19.99 15.20 9.82
CA PHE A 52 -18.59 14.94 9.52
C PHE A 52 -18.13 13.57 10.04
N LEU A 53 -18.76 13.02 11.08
CA LEU A 53 -18.44 11.67 11.59
C LEU A 53 -18.76 10.59 10.56
N TRP A 54 -19.83 10.75 9.78
CA TRP A 54 -20.16 9.81 8.70
C TRP A 54 -19.15 9.89 7.56
N ALA A 55 -18.71 11.11 7.20
CA ALA A 55 -17.63 11.30 6.24
C ALA A 55 -16.30 10.71 6.76
N ALA A 56 -16.01 10.91 8.05
CA ALA A 56 -14.84 10.36 8.73
C ALA A 56 -14.86 8.84 8.80
N PHE A 57 -16.02 8.23 9.06
CA PHE A 57 -16.17 6.78 9.06
C PHE A 57 -15.94 6.19 7.67
N GLY A 58 -16.58 6.75 6.64
CA GLY A 58 -16.43 6.26 5.27
C GLY A 58 -14.98 6.37 4.75
N TRP A 59 -14.35 7.53 4.95
CA TRP A 59 -12.96 7.75 4.53
C TRP A 59 -11.94 7.05 5.44
N GLY A 60 -12.23 6.94 6.73
CA GLY A 60 -11.38 6.28 7.72
C GLY A 60 -11.17 4.80 7.42
N ILE A 61 -12.21 4.08 6.96
CA ILE A 61 -12.10 2.67 6.56
C ILE A 61 -11.13 2.51 5.38
N GLY A 62 -11.24 3.36 4.35
CA GLY A 62 -10.31 3.34 3.21
C GLY A 62 -8.86 3.62 3.62
N LEU A 63 -8.66 4.51 4.58
CA LEU A 63 -7.35 4.82 5.15
C LEU A 63 -6.76 3.65 5.94
N ILE A 64 -7.59 2.92 6.71
CA ILE A 64 -7.17 1.71 7.42
C ILE A 64 -6.69 0.66 6.41
N PHE A 65 -7.40 0.47 5.30
CA PHE A 65 -6.93 -0.44 4.24
C PHE A 65 -5.60 0.01 3.62
N GLN A 66 -5.41 1.31 3.38
CA GLN A 66 -4.12 1.84 2.91
C GLN A 66 -3.02 1.69 3.96
N ALA A 67 -3.32 1.87 5.25
CA ALA A 67 -2.38 1.70 6.35
C ALA A 67 -1.95 0.23 6.48
N LEU A 68 -2.91 -0.70 6.44
CA LEU A 68 -2.65 -2.15 6.48
C LEU A 68 -1.74 -2.57 5.33
N LYS A 69 -1.94 -2.00 4.14
CA LYS A 69 -1.07 -2.22 2.97
C LYS A 69 0.32 -1.62 3.17
N ALA A 70 0.43 -0.38 3.63
CA ALA A 70 1.71 0.32 3.80
C ALA A 70 2.57 -0.24 4.92
N PHE A 71 1.96 -0.70 6.02
CA PHE A 71 2.65 -1.32 7.15
C PHE A 71 2.87 -2.83 6.98
N ASN A 72 2.47 -3.43 5.85
CA ASN A 72 2.58 -4.88 5.62
C ASN A 72 1.97 -5.72 6.75
N TRP A 73 0.95 -5.19 7.44
CA TRP A 73 0.43 -5.81 8.66
C TRP A 73 -0.45 -7.04 8.37
N ALA A 74 -0.87 -7.22 7.12
CA ALA A 74 -1.54 -8.41 6.65
C ALA A 74 -0.52 -9.52 6.32
N PRO A 75 -0.34 -10.56 7.16
CA PRO A 75 0.56 -11.68 6.85
C PRO A 75 0.19 -12.41 5.55
N PHE A 76 -1.06 -12.29 5.10
CA PHE A 76 -1.59 -12.85 3.86
C PHE A 76 -1.30 -12.02 2.60
N MET A 77 -0.83 -10.78 2.74
CA MET A 77 -0.58 -9.86 1.62
C MET A 77 0.89 -9.40 1.61
N ASN A 78 1.77 -10.23 2.17
CA ASN A 78 3.19 -9.98 2.25
C ASN A 78 3.79 -10.05 0.84
N LYS A 79 4.49 -9.00 0.41
CA LYS A 79 5.30 -8.97 -0.82
C LYS A 79 6.20 -10.21 -0.98
N SER A 80 6.58 -10.88 0.11
CA SER A 80 7.33 -12.14 0.05
C SER A 80 6.56 -13.32 -0.54
N TRP A 81 5.22 -13.33 -0.45
CA TRP A 81 4.38 -14.33 -1.12
C TRP A 81 4.29 -14.02 -2.61
N GLU A 82 4.11 -12.74 -2.95
CA GLU A 82 4.04 -12.27 -4.33
C GLU A 82 5.36 -12.51 -5.08
N GLU A 83 6.50 -12.18 -4.48
CA GLU A 83 7.84 -12.51 -5.01
C GLU A 83 8.08 -14.01 -5.10
N ARG A 84 7.63 -14.81 -4.12
CA ARG A 84 7.74 -16.28 -4.20
C ARG A 84 6.96 -16.83 -5.37
N LYS A 85 5.76 -16.31 -5.62
CA LYS A 85 4.94 -16.74 -6.75
C LYS A 85 5.55 -16.31 -8.07
N ILE A 86 6.01 -15.07 -8.21
CA ILE A 86 6.68 -14.59 -9.42
C ILE A 86 7.93 -15.43 -9.73
N LYS A 87 8.74 -15.76 -8.72
CA LYS A 87 9.91 -16.63 -8.90
C LYS A 87 9.52 -18.04 -9.35
N GLU A 88 8.46 -18.60 -8.78
CA GLU A 88 7.93 -19.91 -9.18
C GLU A 88 7.39 -19.90 -10.62
N TYR A 89 6.80 -18.80 -11.09
CA TYR A 89 6.37 -18.65 -12.48
C TYR A 89 7.55 -18.54 -13.44
N MET A 90 8.56 -17.72 -13.15
CA MET A 90 9.75 -17.61 -14.01
C MET A 90 10.53 -18.93 -14.09
N GLU A 91 10.69 -19.65 -12.97
CA GLU A 91 11.37 -20.97 -12.98
C GLU A 91 10.60 -22.01 -13.82
N ARG A 92 9.25 -21.92 -13.88
CA ARG A 92 8.45 -22.80 -14.75
C ARG A 92 8.55 -22.43 -16.22
N GLU A 93 8.63 -21.14 -16.54
CA GLU A 93 8.85 -20.67 -17.92
C GLU A 93 10.25 -21.06 -18.41
N GLU A 94 11.30 -20.86 -17.60
CA GLU A 94 12.66 -21.28 -17.95
C GLU A 94 12.75 -22.80 -18.20
N GLN A 95 12.08 -23.61 -17.36
CA GLN A 95 12.02 -25.06 -17.56
C GLN A 95 11.26 -25.45 -18.83
N GLN A 96 10.17 -24.75 -19.16
CA GLN A 96 9.42 -24.98 -20.41
C GLN A 96 10.22 -24.57 -21.64
N ASP A 97 10.92 -23.44 -21.61
CA ASP A 97 11.76 -22.96 -22.70
C ASP A 97 12.96 -23.88 -22.94
N GLU A 98 13.59 -24.40 -21.87
CA GLU A 98 14.61 -25.43 -22.00
C GLU A 98 14.04 -26.70 -22.63
N GLN A 99 12.89 -27.20 -22.17
CA GLN A 99 12.27 -28.41 -22.73
C GLN A 99 11.90 -28.27 -24.22
N GLN A 100 11.46 -27.09 -24.66
CA GLN A 100 11.19 -26.81 -26.08
C GLN A 100 12.46 -26.71 -26.93
N ARG A 101 13.59 -26.32 -26.35
CA ARG A 101 14.87 -26.18 -27.06
C ARG A 101 15.58 -27.52 -27.32
N TRP A 102 15.22 -28.56 -26.56
CA TRP A 102 15.79 -29.91 -26.68
C TRP A 102 14.91 -30.89 -27.49
N ASN A 103 13.74 -30.46 -27.97
CA ASN A 103 12.86 -31.18 -28.91
C ASN A 103 13.01 -30.64 -30.33
#